data_AF-A0A9D1CQU6-F1
#
_entry.id   AF-A0A9D1CQU6-F1
#
_cell.length_a   1.000
_cell.length_b   1.000
_cell.length_c   1.000
_cell.angle_alpha   90.00
_cell.angle_beta   90.00
_cell.angle_gamma   90.00
#
_symmetry.space_group_name_H-M   'P 1'
#
loop_
_entity.id
_entity.type
_entity.pdbx_description
1 polymer ?
#
loop_
_entity_poly.entity_id
_entity_poly.type
_entity_poly.pdbx_seq_one_letter_code
_entity_poly.pdbx_strand_id
1 'polypeptide(L)'
;MKRLALLLLILLLAAPHALCEEEPTYVFPFEGFRFTAAEGERVLTQDNLSEYAELLASLGTSPEVMLSSFAASQTVMEVLPEGGGQYALRVAGAGEFSTYGSAAQMDEEARAAFCASFADSGMYQDVAWSENLPDYLTMTSSALQGDAQVYTLSYVTLRHGQLYLMSATVIGRAPDAQDAQALEELLSRVTFLGRLATPEPTPSPTPEPTPSPTPRPTPGSAQLTASQEGLTLIVADMPAWTDEEDLTVTGTTMAGATVRLMYAGERIARATADQRGAFSLSATLPEEGDLSLTVEASLTGQATASQTYTVRFERRDAQISVTEPEGGVVQQTKFYLRGVTEPNATVYVKGEGVSTNVKANARGVFSVPMNMEKEGTFTYELTVKADGLNEGGTTCTITRRFSERERLAEFRGSLSATSYDELLADPAAHEGEKLSFRVRIAAFGDVEGAAGMLVYTADIGRDVMTDPVWVFSDEILSFGEGDVLTIYVTVEGTSVDYDGQLLPAVRLWFYNE
;
A
#
# COMPACT_ATOMS: atom_id res chain seq x y z
N MET A 1 -17.98 5.48 -38.82
CA MET A 1 -16.74 6.29 -38.97
C MET A 1 -17.08 7.63 -39.60
N LYS A 2 -17.43 8.64 -38.78
CA LYS A 2 -17.44 10.07 -39.09
C LYS A 2 -18.11 10.82 -37.92
N ARG A 3 -17.50 11.95 -37.55
CA ARG A 3 -18.00 13.09 -36.73
C ARG A 3 -17.78 13.00 -35.20
N LEU A 4 -16.60 13.49 -34.79
CA LEU A 4 -16.39 14.15 -33.50
C LEU A 4 -16.70 15.64 -33.72
N ALA A 5 -17.66 16.21 -32.99
CA ALA A 5 -17.91 17.64 -32.98
C ALA A 5 -18.42 18.05 -31.59
N LEU A 6 -17.62 18.91 -30.95
CA LEU A 6 -18.02 20.11 -30.23
C LEU A 6 -19.16 19.99 -29.20
N LEU A 7 -18.85 20.18 -27.91
CA LEU A 7 -19.79 20.86 -27.02
C LEU A 7 -19.03 21.72 -25.99
N LEU A 8 -19.23 23.03 -26.10
CA LEU A 8 -18.92 24.03 -25.09
C LEU A 8 -20.25 24.76 -24.78
N LEU A 9 -20.57 24.84 -23.48
CA LEU A 9 -21.14 26.01 -22.77
C LEU A 9 -22.68 26.19 -22.50
N ILE A 10 -23.03 26.07 -21.20
CA ILE A 10 -23.93 26.86 -20.29
C ILE A 10 -25.47 26.91 -20.49
N LEU A 11 -26.28 26.53 -19.46
CA LEU A 11 -27.04 27.44 -18.53
C LEU A 11 -27.89 26.70 -17.44
N LEU A 12 -27.57 26.96 -16.16
CA LEU A 12 -28.40 27.33 -14.98
C LEU A 12 -29.46 26.41 -14.27
N LEU A 13 -29.22 26.29 -12.95
CA LEU A 13 -30.15 26.33 -11.77
C LEU A 13 -31.05 25.14 -11.44
N ALA A 14 -30.68 24.40 -10.40
CA ALA A 14 -31.39 24.38 -9.11
C ALA A 14 -30.56 23.63 -8.04
N ALA A 15 -30.10 24.33 -7.01
CA ALA A 15 -29.67 23.72 -5.76
C ALA A 15 -30.89 23.50 -4.85
N PRO A 16 -30.88 22.46 -4.00
CA PRO A 16 -30.98 22.75 -2.58
C PRO A 16 -29.98 21.96 -1.71
N HIS A 17 -29.31 22.72 -0.84
CA HIS A 17 -28.96 22.42 0.56
C HIS A 17 -27.82 21.42 0.83
N ALA A 18 -26.70 22.01 1.22
CA ALA A 18 -25.55 21.43 1.88
C ALA A 18 -25.95 20.57 3.08
N LEU A 19 -25.66 19.28 2.99
CA LEU A 19 -25.22 18.49 4.14
C LEU A 19 -23.72 18.73 4.27
N CYS A 20 -23.24 18.91 5.50
CA CYS A 20 -21.83 18.98 5.83
C CYS A 20 -21.23 17.57 5.62
N GLU A 21 -20.99 17.20 4.35
CA GLU A 21 -20.23 16.01 3.98
C GLU A 21 -18.80 16.22 4.48
N GLU A 22 -18.26 15.26 5.24
CA GLU A 22 -16.83 15.26 5.53
C GLU A 22 -16.08 15.27 4.19
N GLU A 23 -15.30 16.33 3.92
CA GLU A 23 -14.54 16.49 2.68
C GLU A 23 -13.70 15.23 2.40
N PRO A 24 -13.95 14.52 1.28
CA PRO A 24 -13.35 13.21 1.06
C PRO A 24 -11.83 13.34 0.97
N THR A 25 -11.14 12.55 1.81
CA THR A 25 -9.69 12.58 1.92
C THR A 25 -9.09 11.31 1.32
N TYR A 26 -8.23 11.49 0.33
CA TYR A 26 -7.52 10.45 -0.40
C TYR A 26 -6.11 10.32 0.15
N VAL A 27 -5.69 9.09 0.48
CA VAL A 27 -4.37 8.81 1.07
C VAL A 27 -3.54 7.99 0.09
N PHE A 28 -2.33 8.46 -0.19
CA PHE A 28 -1.38 7.84 -1.10
C PHE A 28 -0.14 7.40 -0.30
N PRO A 29 -0.14 6.19 0.28
CA PRO A 29 0.85 5.79 1.27
C PRO A 29 2.24 5.49 0.66
N PHE A 30 2.30 5.02 -0.60
CA PHE A 30 3.55 4.76 -1.31
C PHE A 30 4.20 6.03 -1.83
N GLU A 31 3.38 7.03 -2.15
CA GLU A 31 3.80 8.37 -2.56
C GLU A 31 3.96 9.29 -1.36
N GLY A 32 3.48 8.95 -0.16
CA GLY A 32 3.68 9.73 1.06
C GLY A 32 2.93 11.07 1.09
N PHE A 33 1.67 11.12 0.66
CA PHE A 33 0.83 12.31 0.87
C PHE A 33 -0.65 11.95 1.03
N ARG A 34 -1.44 12.90 1.50
CA ARG A 34 -2.91 12.88 1.42
C ARG A 34 -3.42 14.15 0.75
N PHE A 35 -4.60 14.04 0.14
CA PHE A 35 -5.30 15.15 -0.49
C PHE A 35 -6.75 15.19 -0.01
N THR A 36 -7.22 16.37 0.37
CA THR A 36 -8.61 16.59 0.80
C THR A 36 -9.34 17.34 -0.31
N ALA A 37 -10.36 16.73 -0.90
CA ALA A 37 -11.12 17.31 -2.01
C ALA A 37 -12.12 18.35 -1.49
N ALA A 38 -12.30 19.44 -2.25
CA ALA A 38 -13.31 20.45 -1.94
C ALA A 38 -14.69 20.00 -2.46
N GLU A 39 -15.75 20.62 -1.95
CA GLU A 39 -17.13 20.39 -2.42
C GLU A 39 -17.22 20.54 -3.95
N GLY A 40 -17.83 19.56 -4.62
CA GLY A 40 -18.00 19.55 -6.07
C GLY A 40 -16.75 19.14 -6.88
N GLU A 41 -15.64 18.76 -6.24
CA GLU A 41 -14.48 18.20 -6.95
C GLU A 41 -14.59 16.69 -7.11
N ARG A 42 -14.28 16.20 -8.32
CA ARG A 42 -14.14 14.77 -8.58
C ARG A 42 -12.67 14.40 -8.59
N VAL A 43 -12.28 13.45 -7.75
CA VAL A 43 -10.90 12.98 -7.66
C VAL A 43 -10.81 11.56 -8.21
N LEU A 44 -10.04 11.39 -9.28
CA LEU A 44 -9.77 10.13 -9.92
C LEU A 44 -8.40 9.64 -9.44
N THR A 45 -8.36 8.43 -8.89
CA THR A 45 -7.15 7.69 -8.49
C THR A 45 -7.11 6.37 -9.23
N GLN A 46 -6.00 5.64 -9.17
CA GLN A 46 -5.91 4.33 -9.85
C GLN A 46 -6.95 3.32 -9.34
N ASP A 47 -7.42 3.47 -8.11
CA ASP A 47 -8.29 2.50 -7.44
C ASP A 47 -9.78 2.78 -7.60
N ASN A 48 -10.17 4.03 -7.90
CA ASN A 48 -11.58 4.44 -7.95
C ASN A 48 -12.11 4.71 -9.38
N LEU A 49 -11.33 4.46 -10.43
CA LEU A 49 -11.76 4.74 -11.82
C LEU A 49 -13.04 4.01 -12.23
N SER A 50 -13.30 2.84 -11.64
CA SER A 50 -14.52 2.06 -11.91
C SER A 50 -15.78 2.77 -11.42
N GLU A 51 -15.70 3.58 -10.37
CA GLU A 51 -16.81 4.37 -9.82
C GLU A 51 -17.22 5.50 -10.77
N TYR A 52 -16.30 5.99 -11.60
CA TYR A 52 -16.52 7.05 -12.58
C TYR A 52 -16.72 6.54 -14.01
N ALA A 53 -17.11 5.28 -14.20
CA ALA A 53 -17.24 4.68 -15.54
C ALA A 53 -18.18 5.45 -16.48
N GLU A 54 -19.31 5.96 -15.98
CA GLU A 54 -20.25 6.75 -16.79
C GLU A 54 -19.67 8.11 -17.20
N LEU A 55 -18.98 8.78 -16.28
CA LEU A 55 -18.26 10.04 -16.55
C LEU A 55 -17.18 9.80 -17.60
N LEU A 56 -16.34 8.78 -17.42
CA LEU A 56 -15.27 8.43 -18.35
C LEU A 56 -15.82 8.08 -19.74
N ALA A 57 -16.93 7.34 -19.80
CA ALA A 57 -17.61 7.04 -21.06
C ALA A 57 -18.12 8.33 -21.74
N SER A 58 -18.66 9.28 -20.97
CA SER A 58 -19.09 10.58 -21.51
C SER A 58 -17.92 11.41 -22.07
N LEU A 59 -16.72 11.25 -21.50
CA LEU A 59 -15.47 11.86 -21.96
C LEU A 59 -14.81 11.07 -23.11
N GLY A 60 -15.43 9.97 -23.56
CA GLY A 60 -14.93 9.14 -24.66
C GLY A 60 -13.78 8.21 -24.28
N THR A 61 -13.59 7.92 -22.99
CA THR A 61 -12.59 6.98 -22.47
C THR A 61 -13.26 5.87 -21.64
N SER A 62 -12.47 4.97 -21.07
CA SER A 62 -12.93 3.94 -20.14
C SER A 62 -12.02 3.87 -18.91
N PRO A 63 -12.47 3.28 -17.79
CA PRO A 63 -11.61 3.06 -16.62
C PRO A 63 -10.30 2.36 -16.96
N GLU A 64 -10.33 1.35 -17.82
CA GLU A 64 -9.13 0.58 -18.24
C GLU A 64 -8.12 1.44 -19.03
N VAL A 65 -8.64 2.28 -19.94
CA VAL A 65 -7.81 3.20 -20.72
C VAL A 65 -7.24 4.30 -19.84
N MET A 66 -8.03 4.82 -18.91
CA MET A 66 -7.60 5.84 -17.95
C MET A 66 -6.54 5.29 -16.99
N LEU A 67 -6.70 4.06 -16.49
CA LEU A 67 -5.72 3.38 -15.64
C LEU A 67 -4.39 3.20 -16.38
N SER A 68 -4.46 2.78 -17.65
CA SER A 68 -3.28 2.64 -18.50
C SER A 68 -2.57 3.99 -18.74
N SER A 69 -3.35 5.07 -18.90
CA SER A 69 -2.82 6.44 -19.01
C SER A 69 -2.14 6.88 -17.71
N PHE A 70 -2.74 6.58 -16.56
CA PHE A 70 -2.17 6.88 -15.24
C PHE A 70 -0.84 6.17 -15.03
N ALA A 71 -0.79 4.87 -15.32
CA ALA A 71 0.45 4.09 -15.26
C ALA A 71 1.54 4.63 -16.21
N ALA A 72 1.18 4.97 -17.45
CA ALA A 72 2.13 5.45 -18.45
C ALA A 72 2.69 6.85 -18.14
N SER A 73 1.88 7.70 -17.50
CA SER A 73 2.26 9.08 -17.16
C SER A 73 2.75 9.25 -15.71
N GLN A 74 2.80 8.17 -14.94
CA GLN A 74 3.05 8.19 -13.49
C GLN A 74 2.08 9.12 -12.73
N THR A 75 0.86 9.25 -13.25
CA THR A 75 -0.21 10.01 -12.60
C THR A 75 -0.80 9.16 -11.49
N VAL A 76 -0.83 9.74 -10.29
CA VAL A 76 -1.36 9.07 -9.09
C VAL A 76 -2.74 9.58 -8.73
N MET A 77 -3.02 10.84 -9.07
CA MET A 77 -4.28 11.50 -8.80
C MET A 77 -4.60 12.52 -9.88
N GLU A 78 -5.86 12.61 -10.28
CA GLU A 78 -6.39 13.67 -11.12
C GLU A 78 -7.62 14.30 -10.47
N VAL A 79 -7.70 15.63 -10.47
CA VAL A 79 -8.79 16.41 -9.89
C VAL A 79 -9.51 17.16 -11.00
N LEU A 80 -10.84 17.00 -11.02
CA LEU A 80 -11.76 17.62 -11.96
C LEU A 80 -12.76 18.48 -11.19
N PRO A 81 -12.53 19.80 -11.06
CA PRO A 81 -13.48 20.70 -10.43
C PRO A 81 -14.75 20.87 -11.28
N GLU A 82 -15.89 21.08 -10.61
CA GLU A 82 -17.18 21.35 -11.28
C GLU A 82 -17.15 22.60 -12.19
N GLY A 83 -16.35 23.60 -11.82
CA GLY A 83 -16.12 24.82 -12.62
C GLY A 83 -15.31 24.60 -13.90
N GLY A 84 -14.82 23.37 -14.13
CA GLY A 84 -13.93 23.01 -15.22
C GLY A 84 -12.45 23.11 -14.85
N GLY A 85 -11.61 22.57 -15.74
CA GLY A 85 -10.18 22.39 -15.51
C GLY A 85 -9.82 20.94 -15.23
N GLN A 86 -8.56 20.61 -15.49
CA GLN A 86 -8.02 19.26 -15.31
C GLN A 86 -6.65 19.39 -14.67
N TYR A 87 -6.52 18.82 -13.47
CA TYR A 87 -5.32 18.92 -12.65
C TYR A 87 -4.78 17.54 -12.34
N ALA A 88 -3.54 17.25 -12.73
CA ALA A 88 -2.92 15.95 -12.51
C ALA A 88 -1.72 16.06 -11.59
N LEU A 89 -1.67 15.22 -10.56
CA LEU A 89 -0.52 15.03 -9.69
C LEU A 89 0.24 13.77 -10.10
N ARG A 90 1.55 13.95 -10.33
CA ARG A 90 2.49 12.89 -10.69
C ARG A 90 3.59 12.79 -9.66
N VAL A 91 4.07 11.57 -9.44
CA VAL A 91 5.20 11.30 -8.54
C VAL A 91 6.29 10.57 -9.31
N ALA A 92 7.50 11.11 -9.26
CA ALA A 92 8.64 10.59 -9.99
C ALA A 92 9.92 10.58 -9.13
N GLY A 93 10.88 9.73 -9.51
CA GLY A 93 12.18 9.70 -8.87
C GLY A 93 12.94 11.01 -9.05
N ALA A 94 13.54 11.53 -7.98
CA ALA A 94 14.27 12.80 -8.01
C ALA A 94 15.73 12.71 -8.48
N GLY A 95 16.19 11.53 -8.92
CA GLY A 95 17.56 11.32 -9.37
C GLY A 95 18.58 11.76 -8.31
N GLU A 96 19.55 12.56 -8.72
CA GLU A 96 20.62 13.09 -7.85
C GLU A 96 20.07 13.95 -6.70
N PHE A 97 18.91 14.59 -6.89
CA PHE A 97 18.28 15.43 -5.88
C PHE A 97 17.56 14.63 -4.78
N SER A 98 17.42 13.31 -4.93
CA SER A 98 16.78 12.45 -3.91
C SER A 98 17.46 12.56 -2.53
N THR A 99 18.76 12.84 -2.51
CA THR A 99 19.59 12.96 -1.30
C THR A 99 19.21 14.15 -0.41
N TYR A 100 18.66 15.22 -0.97
CA TYR A 100 18.25 16.41 -0.22
C TYR A 100 16.97 16.18 0.59
N GLY A 101 16.20 15.12 0.30
CA GLY A 101 14.95 14.80 0.98
C GLY A 101 13.80 15.79 0.71
N SER A 102 14.03 17.10 0.72
CA SER A 102 13.03 18.14 0.54
C SER A 102 13.61 19.42 -0.08
N ALA A 103 12.83 20.13 -0.90
CA ALA A 103 13.23 21.41 -1.50
C ALA A 103 13.58 22.49 -0.44
N ALA A 104 12.90 22.48 0.71
CA ALA A 104 13.20 23.33 1.85
C ALA A 104 14.62 23.13 2.46
N GLN A 105 15.26 22.00 2.17
CA GLN A 105 16.60 21.65 2.67
C GLN A 105 17.70 21.97 1.65
N MET A 106 17.35 22.42 0.44
CA MET A 106 18.30 22.83 -0.58
C MET A 106 18.86 24.22 -0.25
N ASP A 107 20.18 24.36 -0.32
CA ASP A 107 20.83 25.66 -0.32
C ASP A 107 20.68 26.37 -1.68
N GLU A 108 21.18 27.60 -1.78
CA GLU A 108 21.02 28.43 -2.98
C GLU A 108 21.66 27.79 -4.23
N GLU A 109 22.80 27.12 -4.07
CA GLU A 109 23.49 26.43 -5.15
C GLU A 109 22.69 25.20 -5.63
N ALA A 110 22.21 24.37 -4.70
CA ALA A 110 21.35 23.23 -5.00
C ALA A 110 20.02 23.67 -5.64
N ARG A 111 19.43 24.79 -5.21
CA ARG A 111 18.21 25.35 -5.80
C ARG A 111 18.43 25.87 -7.22
N ALA A 112 19.59 26.47 -7.50
CA ALA A 112 19.96 26.88 -8.84
C ALA A 112 20.17 25.66 -9.76
N ALA A 113 20.87 24.62 -9.28
CA ALA A 113 21.07 23.38 -10.02
C ALA A 113 19.74 22.63 -10.28
N PHE A 114 18.84 22.60 -9.29
CA PHE A 114 17.51 22.02 -9.43
C PHE A 114 16.70 22.75 -10.51
N CYS A 115 16.67 24.08 -10.47
CA CYS A 115 16.02 24.90 -11.50
C CYS A 115 16.61 24.64 -12.90
N ALA A 116 17.94 24.63 -13.02
CA ALA A 116 18.64 24.36 -14.27
C ALA A 116 18.29 22.99 -14.86
N SER A 117 18.12 21.96 -14.02
CA SER A 117 17.77 20.61 -14.50
C SER A 117 16.46 20.55 -15.30
N PHE A 118 15.51 21.44 -15.02
CA PHE A 118 14.26 21.56 -15.79
C PHE A 118 14.42 22.54 -16.96
N ALA A 119 15.06 23.68 -16.75
CA ALA A 119 15.25 24.70 -17.80
C ALA A 119 16.09 24.17 -18.97
N ASP A 120 17.16 23.43 -18.68
CA ASP A 120 18.11 22.93 -19.67
C ASP A 120 17.57 21.70 -20.43
N SER A 121 16.46 21.11 -19.96
CA SER A 121 15.80 20.00 -20.66
C SER A 121 15.23 20.40 -22.02
N GLY A 122 14.99 21.70 -22.25
CA GLY A 122 14.31 22.22 -23.44
C GLY A 122 12.82 21.87 -23.54
N MET A 123 12.28 21.13 -22.56
CA MET A 123 10.88 20.72 -22.51
C MET A 123 9.98 21.77 -21.87
N TYR A 124 10.57 22.66 -21.06
CA TYR A 124 9.87 23.63 -20.24
C TYR A 124 10.35 25.05 -20.52
N GLN A 125 9.44 25.99 -20.32
CA GLN A 125 9.62 27.44 -20.44
C GLN A 125 9.23 28.08 -19.10
N ASP A 126 9.69 29.30 -18.88
CA ASP A 126 9.37 30.10 -17.69
C ASP A 126 9.66 29.36 -16.37
N VAL A 127 10.76 28.60 -16.35
CA VAL A 127 11.18 27.81 -15.19
C VAL A 127 11.72 28.74 -14.10
N ALA A 128 11.01 28.87 -12.99
CA ALA A 128 11.38 29.75 -11.89
C ALA A 128 10.85 29.24 -10.54
N TRP A 129 11.48 29.64 -9.43
CA TRP A 129 10.93 29.36 -8.11
C TRP A 129 9.69 30.24 -7.89
N SER A 130 8.60 29.65 -7.38
CA SER A 130 7.35 30.34 -7.11
C SER A 130 7.55 31.42 -6.05
N GLU A 131 6.93 32.59 -6.27
CA GLU A 131 6.90 33.68 -5.30
C GLU A 131 5.94 33.38 -4.13
N ASN A 132 4.84 32.66 -4.38
CA ASN A 132 3.81 32.33 -3.40
C ASN A 132 4.10 31.04 -2.64
N LEU A 133 4.76 30.07 -3.29
CA LEU A 133 5.09 28.76 -2.74
C LEU A 133 6.61 28.52 -2.83
N PRO A 134 7.42 29.01 -1.88
CA PRO A 134 8.89 29.07 -2.01
C PRO A 134 9.59 27.70 -2.16
N ASP A 135 8.91 26.60 -1.79
CA ASP A 135 9.40 25.22 -1.98
C ASP A 135 9.02 24.61 -3.34
N TYR A 136 8.39 25.38 -4.23
CA TYR A 136 7.93 24.93 -5.54
C TYR A 136 8.59 25.70 -6.66
N LEU A 137 8.96 24.97 -7.71
CA LEU A 137 9.41 25.51 -8.99
C LEU A 137 8.22 25.48 -9.95
N THR A 138 7.89 26.61 -10.56
CA THR A 138 6.88 26.73 -11.60
C THR A 138 7.52 26.57 -12.97
N MET A 139 6.77 26.00 -13.90
CA MET A 139 7.21 25.84 -15.28
C MET A 139 6.01 25.65 -16.20
N THR A 140 6.17 26.06 -17.47
CA THR A 140 5.14 25.89 -18.49
C THR A 140 5.68 25.06 -19.65
N SER A 141 4.91 24.11 -20.15
CA SER A 141 5.18 23.47 -21.43
C SER A 141 4.02 23.71 -22.40
N SER A 142 4.27 23.51 -23.69
CA SER A 142 3.20 23.57 -24.69
C SER A 142 3.40 22.52 -25.77
N ALA A 143 2.29 21.97 -26.25
CA ALA A 143 2.26 20.99 -27.32
C ALA A 143 1.08 21.29 -28.26
N LEU A 144 1.24 20.92 -29.54
CA LEU A 144 0.14 20.94 -30.49
C LEU A 144 -0.59 19.60 -30.44
N GLN A 145 -1.90 19.63 -30.17
CA GLN A 145 -2.77 18.46 -30.21
C GLN A 145 -3.84 18.68 -31.27
N GLY A 146 -3.59 18.14 -32.48
CA GLY A 146 -4.36 18.51 -33.66
C GLY A 146 -4.08 19.96 -34.06
N ASP A 147 -5.14 20.76 -34.22
CA ASP A 147 -5.06 22.20 -34.53
C ASP A 147 -5.09 23.10 -33.28
N ALA A 148 -5.22 22.52 -32.09
CA ALA A 148 -5.28 23.26 -30.83
C ALA A 148 -3.91 23.24 -30.12
N GLN A 149 -3.49 24.41 -29.64
CA GLN A 149 -2.33 24.50 -28.76
C GLN A 149 -2.76 24.19 -27.32
N VAL A 150 -2.08 23.25 -26.70
CA VAL A 150 -2.31 22.82 -25.31
C VAL A 150 -1.10 23.25 -24.50
N TYR A 151 -1.35 24.03 -23.46
CA TYR A 151 -0.35 24.44 -22.49
C TYR A 151 -0.52 23.61 -21.21
N THR A 152 0.59 23.36 -20.53
CA THR A 152 0.60 22.71 -19.23
C THR A 152 1.40 23.57 -18.26
N LEU A 153 0.72 24.11 -17.26
CA LEU A 153 1.35 24.79 -16.13
C LEU A 153 1.66 23.74 -15.07
N SER A 154 2.91 23.64 -14.62
CA SER A 154 3.34 22.65 -13.63
C SER A 154 4.03 23.32 -12.47
N TYR A 155 3.72 22.85 -11.26
CA TYR A 155 4.44 23.16 -10.03
C TYR A 155 5.12 21.87 -9.57
N VAL A 156 6.44 21.92 -9.39
CA VAL A 156 7.23 20.79 -8.90
C VAL A 156 7.85 21.11 -7.56
N THR A 157 7.79 20.15 -6.63
CA THR A 157 8.56 20.19 -5.39
C THR A 157 9.28 18.88 -5.15
N LEU A 158 10.35 18.94 -4.36
CA LEU A 158 11.03 17.77 -3.82
C LEU A 158 10.50 17.53 -2.39
N ARG A 159 9.98 16.33 -2.11
CA ARG A 159 9.64 15.84 -0.76
C ARG A 159 9.98 14.35 -0.69
N HIS A 160 10.36 13.84 0.48
CA HIS A 160 10.73 12.43 0.69
C HIS A 160 11.68 11.82 -0.39
N GLY A 161 12.56 12.65 -0.97
CA GLY A 161 13.47 12.23 -2.05
C GLY A 161 12.77 11.91 -3.40
N GLN A 162 11.55 12.39 -3.62
CA GLN A 162 10.77 12.27 -4.86
C GLN A 162 10.29 13.63 -5.35
N LEU A 163 10.02 13.70 -6.65
CA LEU A 163 9.41 14.86 -7.29
C LEU A 163 7.90 14.69 -7.29
N TYR A 164 7.19 15.72 -6.83
CA TYR A 164 5.73 15.83 -6.93
C TYR A 164 5.43 16.93 -7.91
N LEU A 165 4.82 16.57 -9.03
CA LEU A 165 4.47 17.50 -10.10
C LEU A 165 2.95 17.62 -10.15
N MET A 166 2.42 18.76 -9.71
CA MET A 166 1.02 19.12 -9.93
C MET A 166 0.94 19.94 -11.22
N SER A 167 0.04 19.56 -12.13
CA SER A 167 -0.05 20.17 -13.45
C SER A 167 -1.48 20.52 -13.84
N ALA A 168 -1.70 21.70 -14.40
CA ALA A 168 -2.96 22.15 -14.98
C ALA A 168 -2.88 22.17 -16.51
N THR A 169 -3.90 21.64 -17.18
CA THR A 169 -4.01 21.71 -18.64
C THR A 169 -4.83 22.91 -19.08
N VAL A 170 -4.25 23.78 -19.91
CA VAL A 170 -4.89 24.99 -20.44
C VAL A 170 -4.91 24.91 -21.97
N ILE A 171 -6.10 24.96 -22.58
CA ILE A 171 -6.26 24.79 -24.02
C ILE A 171 -6.48 26.14 -24.70
N GLY A 172 -5.73 26.38 -25.77
CA GLY A 172 -5.92 27.51 -26.69
C GLY A 172 -5.35 28.86 -26.22
N ARG A 173 -4.81 28.95 -25.00
CA ARG A 173 -4.13 30.13 -24.45
C ARG A 173 -3.00 29.72 -23.52
N ALA A 174 -2.00 30.58 -23.38
CA ALA A 174 -0.98 30.43 -22.35
C ALA A 174 -1.61 30.57 -20.94
N PRO A 175 -1.07 29.89 -19.91
CA PRO A 175 -1.58 30.01 -18.54
C PRO A 175 -1.47 31.44 -18.01
N ASP A 176 -2.43 31.85 -17.19
CA ASP A 176 -2.44 33.16 -16.53
C ASP A 176 -2.50 33.03 -15.00
N ALA A 177 -2.65 34.17 -14.30
CA ALA A 177 -2.68 34.22 -12.85
C ALA A 177 -3.85 33.44 -12.23
N GLN A 178 -4.97 33.28 -12.94
CA GLN A 178 -6.11 32.51 -12.44
C GLN A 178 -5.81 31.01 -12.47
N ASP A 179 -5.15 30.53 -13.53
CA ASP A 179 -4.72 29.13 -13.61
C ASP A 179 -3.68 28.80 -12.52
N ALA A 180 -2.76 29.74 -12.27
CA ALA A 180 -1.78 29.63 -11.19
C ALA A 180 -2.46 29.59 -9.81
N GLN A 181 -3.41 30.50 -9.55
CA GLN A 181 -4.14 30.53 -8.28
C GLN A 181 -4.91 29.22 -8.03
N ALA A 182 -5.61 28.69 -9.04
CA ALA A 182 -6.37 27.44 -8.88
C ALA A 182 -5.46 26.26 -8.54
N LEU A 183 -4.27 26.20 -9.14
CA LEU A 183 -3.30 25.15 -8.87
C LEU A 183 -2.63 25.32 -7.50
N GLU A 184 -2.38 26.55 -7.06
CA GLU A 184 -1.90 26.87 -5.70
C GLU A 184 -2.94 26.50 -4.63
N GLU A 185 -4.23 26.76 -4.87
CA GLU A 185 -5.33 26.35 -4.00
C GLU A 185 -5.42 24.82 -3.87
N LEU A 186 -5.24 24.08 -4.98
CA LEU A 186 -5.13 22.61 -4.95
C LEU A 186 -3.93 22.14 -4.13
N LEU A 187 -2.76 22.74 -4.35
CA LEU A 187 -1.54 22.40 -3.61
C LEU A 187 -1.67 22.66 -2.11
N SER A 188 -2.43 23.69 -1.70
CA SER A 188 -2.66 23.97 -0.28
C SER A 188 -3.40 22.85 0.47
N ARG A 189 -4.12 21.97 -0.26
CA ARG A 189 -4.86 20.81 0.26
C ARG A 189 -4.08 19.50 0.17
N VAL A 190 -2.85 19.53 -0.35
CA VAL A 190 -1.91 18.42 -0.30
C VAL A 190 -1.15 18.47 1.02
N THR A 191 -1.32 17.44 1.86
CA THR A 191 -0.50 17.25 3.06
C THR A 191 0.49 16.12 2.82
N PHE A 192 1.79 16.43 2.83
CA PHE A 192 2.85 15.41 2.74
C PHE A 192 2.97 14.63 4.07
N LEU A 193 3.11 13.31 3.96
CA LEU A 193 3.17 12.34 5.06
C LEU A 193 4.46 11.52 4.96
N GLY A 194 4.79 10.76 6.01
CA GLY A 194 5.83 9.73 5.89
C GLY A 194 5.51 8.73 4.78
N ARG A 195 6.51 8.33 3.98
CA ARG A 195 6.36 7.44 2.83
C ARG A 195 6.63 5.98 3.20
N LEU A 196 5.80 5.04 2.72
CA LEU A 196 6.11 3.60 2.76
C LEU A 196 7.06 3.24 1.60
N ALA A 197 8.00 2.32 1.84
CA ALA A 197 8.88 1.85 0.76
C ALA A 197 8.05 1.20 -0.35
N THR A 198 8.09 1.79 -1.55
CA THR A 198 7.54 1.16 -2.76
C THR A 198 8.33 -0.13 -3.00
N PRO A 199 7.69 -1.32 -3.16
CA PRO A 199 8.43 -2.53 -3.50
C PRO A 199 9.12 -2.32 -4.86
N GLU A 200 10.45 -2.33 -4.88
CA GLU A 200 11.25 -2.10 -6.09
C GLU A 200 10.94 -3.17 -7.14
N PRO A 201 10.62 -2.82 -8.40
CA PRO A 201 10.69 -3.77 -9.50
C PRO A 201 12.15 -4.18 -9.70
N THR A 202 12.44 -5.48 -9.61
CA THR A 202 13.80 -6.02 -9.77
C THR A 202 14.42 -5.55 -11.11
N PRO A 203 15.51 -4.78 -11.10
CA PRO A 203 16.15 -4.32 -12.33
C PRO A 203 16.94 -5.45 -13.01
N SER A 204 16.83 -5.52 -14.34
CA SER A 204 17.81 -6.21 -15.19
C SER A 204 19.08 -5.37 -15.24
N PRO A 205 20.28 -5.94 -15.03
CA PRO A 205 21.50 -5.16 -14.83
C PRO A 205 21.97 -4.45 -16.10
N THR A 206 22.17 -3.14 -16.02
CA THR A 206 23.12 -2.39 -16.86
C THR A 206 24.02 -1.59 -15.91
N PRO A 207 25.36 -1.60 -16.08
CA PRO A 207 26.30 -1.21 -15.03
C PRO A 207 26.70 0.28 -15.10
N GLU A 208 26.73 0.97 -13.96
CA GLU A 208 27.65 2.08 -13.59
C GLU A 208 27.27 2.65 -12.20
N PRO A 209 28.09 3.50 -11.55
CA PRO A 209 29.44 3.32 -11.02
C PRO A 209 29.46 3.11 -9.49
N THR A 210 30.55 2.57 -8.96
CA THR A 210 30.72 2.13 -7.56
C THR A 210 30.72 3.29 -6.53
N PRO A 211 29.79 3.31 -5.55
CA PRO A 211 29.94 4.14 -4.34
C PRO A 211 30.99 3.54 -3.40
N SER A 212 31.78 4.42 -2.79
CA SER A 212 32.86 4.05 -1.86
C SER A 212 32.31 3.32 -0.64
N PRO A 213 32.86 2.14 -0.28
CA PRO A 213 32.34 1.33 0.82
C PRO A 213 32.58 1.98 2.18
N THR A 214 31.59 1.89 3.07
CA THR A 214 31.78 1.93 4.53
C THR A 214 32.92 0.97 4.87
N PRO A 215 33.91 1.37 5.69
CA PRO A 215 35.15 0.60 5.85
C PRO A 215 34.83 -0.82 6.31
N ARG A 216 35.06 -1.77 5.41
CA ARG A 216 35.16 -3.21 5.70
C ARG A 216 36.13 -3.36 6.87
N PRO A 217 35.86 -4.21 7.88
CA PRO A 217 36.91 -4.58 8.81
C PRO A 217 38.09 -5.06 7.99
N THR A 218 39.24 -4.38 8.11
CA THR A 218 40.43 -4.69 7.33
C THR A 218 40.77 -6.18 7.55
N PRO A 219 40.62 -7.06 6.54
CA PRO A 219 41.11 -8.42 6.65
C PRO A 219 42.62 -8.29 6.78
N GLY A 220 43.17 -8.75 7.91
CA GLY A 220 44.61 -8.80 8.07
C GLY A 220 45.19 -9.71 6.99
N SER A 221 46.10 -9.19 6.18
CA SER A 221 46.97 -10.02 5.35
C SER A 221 47.80 -10.89 6.29
N ALA A 222 47.49 -12.18 6.36
CA ALA A 222 48.26 -13.11 7.16
C ALA A 222 49.64 -13.29 6.49
N GLN A 223 50.70 -12.84 7.17
CA GLN A 223 52.05 -12.76 6.62
C GLN A 223 52.77 -14.12 6.62
N LEU A 224 53.63 -14.32 5.61
CA LEU A 224 54.58 -15.41 5.38
C LEU A 224 54.94 -16.25 6.62
N THR A 225 54.63 -17.56 6.58
CA THR A 225 55.39 -18.55 7.35
C THR A 225 56.45 -19.15 6.44
N ALA A 226 57.59 -18.47 6.31
CA ALA A 226 58.77 -19.08 5.70
C ALA A 226 59.41 -20.01 6.75
N SER A 227 59.31 -21.32 6.56
CA SER A 227 60.39 -22.17 7.06
C SER A 227 61.64 -21.77 6.27
N GLN A 228 62.78 -21.59 6.96
CA GLN A 228 63.99 -20.97 6.40
C GLN A 228 64.58 -21.70 5.17
N GLU A 229 64.00 -22.84 4.76
CA GLU A 229 64.25 -23.59 3.52
C GLU A 229 62.97 -24.27 2.96
N GLY A 230 61.82 -23.58 2.89
CA GLY A 230 60.54 -24.21 2.53
C GLY A 230 59.67 -23.48 1.51
N LEU A 231 58.61 -24.17 1.07
CA LEU A 231 57.61 -23.69 0.14
C LEU A 231 56.96 -22.39 0.64
N THR A 232 56.84 -21.37 -0.21
CA THR A 232 56.11 -20.14 0.15
C THR A 232 54.61 -20.35 -0.03
N LEU A 233 53.79 -19.94 0.93
CA LEU A 233 52.33 -19.89 0.80
C LEU A 233 51.85 -18.51 1.25
N ILE A 234 51.11 -17.84 0.37
CA ILE A 234 50.43 -16.58 0.64
C ILE A 234 48.98 -16.76 0.21
N VAL A 235 48.04 -16.58 1.13
CA VAL A 235 46.60 -16.57 0.82
C VAL A 235 46.12 -15.13 0.81
N ALA A 236 45.40 -14.76 -0.23
CA ALA A 236 44.82 -13.44 -0.40
C ALA A 236 43.38 -13.42 0.11
N ASP A 237 43.05 -12.40 0.92
CA ASP A 237 41.69 -11.98 1.26
C ASP A 237 40.73 -13.08 1.74
N MET A 238 41.21 -14.00 2.58
CA MET A 238 40.33 -14.97 3.26
C MET A 238 39.30 -14.20 4.11
N PRO A 239 37.98 -14.39 3.87
CA PRO A 239 36.96 -13.69 4.63
C PRO A 239 36.89 -14.20 6.07
N ALA A 240 36.64 -13.32 7.03
CA ALA A 240 36.36 -13.71 8.41
C ALA A 240 34.92 -14.21 8.59
N TRP A 241 34.01 -13.85 7.68
CA TRP A 241 32.59 -14.22 7.69
C TRP A 241 32.03 -14.32 6.27
N THR A 242 31.11 -15.24 6.03
CA THR A 242 30.36 -15.43 4.77
C THR A 242 28.95 -15.96 5.04
N ASP A 243 27.98 -15.59 4.21
CA ASP A 243 26.64 -16.18 4.13
C ASP A 243 26.47 -17.10 2.91
N GLU A 244 27.49 -17.19 2.06
CA GLU A 244 27.56 -18.12 0.93
C GLU A 244 28.22 -19.44 1.33
N GLU A 245 27.64 -20.56 0.89
CA GLU A 245 28.18 -21.89 1.11
C GLU A 245 29.43 -22.15 0.25
N ASP A 246 29.54 -21.50 -0.91
CA ASP A 246 30.70 -21.62 -1.78
C ASP A 246 31.76 -20.57 -1.44
N LEU A 247 32.92 -21.02 -1.00
CA LEU A 247 34.08 -20.19 -0.66
C LEU A 247 35.15 -20.30 -1.76
N THR A 248 35.58 -19.16 -2.30
CA THR A 248 36.75 -19.08 -3.18
C THR A 248 37.97 -18.57 -2.43
N VAL A 249 39.05 -19.35 -2.45
CA VAL A 249 40.33 -19.02 -1.82
C VAL A 249 41.37 -18.80 -2.90
N THR A 250 42.01 -17.63 -2.88
CA THR A 250 43.04 -17.26 -3.85
C THR A 250 44.37 -16.97 -3.15
N GLY A 251 45.46 -16.97 -3.90
CA GLY A 251 46.76 -16.65 -3.36
C GLY A 251 47.91 -16.98 -4.29
N THR A 252 49.12 -16.98 -3.73
CA THR A 252 50.35 -17.34 -4.43
C THR A 252 51.19 -18.34 -3.65
N THR A 253 51.86 -19.23 -4.39
CA THR A 253 52.85 -20.19 -3.90
C THR A 253 53.86 -20.46 -5.00
N MET A 254 54.72 -21.48 -4.86
CA MET A 254 55.64 -21.87 -5.92
C MET A 254 54.89 -22.48 -7.11
N ALA A 255 55.31 -22.16 -8.33
CA ALA A 255 54.71 -22.68 -9.55
C ALA A 255 54.64 -24.21 -9.55
N GLY A 256 53.49 -24.77 -9.92
CA GLY A 256 53.25 -26.22 -9.92
C GLY A 256 53.01 -26.86 -8.55
N ALA A 257 53.06 -26.10 -7.45
CA ALA A 257 52.70 -26.62 -6.13
C ALA A 257 51.21 -26.97 -6.07
N THR A 258 50.89 -28.06 -5.39
CA THR A 258 49.50 -28.44 -5.10
C THR A 258 49.04 -27.73 -3.83
N VAL A 259 47.94 -26.99 -3.93
CA VAL A 259 47.26 -26.32 -2.81
C VAL A 259 45.99 -27.09 -2.45
N ARG A 260 45.75 -27.29 -1.16
CA ARG A 260 44.58 -27.98 -0.60
C ARG A 260 43.94 -27.10 0.45
N LEU A 261 42.62 -27.07 0.47
CA LEU A 261 41.85 -26.52 1.59
C LEU A 261 41.33 -27.68 2.41
N MET A 262 41.62 -27.63 3.71
CA MET A 262 41.31 -28.67 4.67
C MET A 262 40.33 -28.14 5.73
N TYR A 263 39.34 -28.95 6.09
CA TYR A 263 38.45 -28.72 7.23
C TYR A 263 38.39 -30.01 8.07
N ALA A 264 38.51 -29.89 9.40
CA ALA A 264 38.53 -31.03 10.32
C ALA A 264 39.51 -32.17 9.94
N GLY A 265 40.60 -31.84 9.23
CA GLY A 265 41.60 -32.81 8.74
C GLY A 265 41.25 -33.48 7.40
N GLU A 266 40.08 -33.22 6.83
CA GLU A 266 39.68 -33.70 5.50
C GLU A 266 39.84 -32.63 4.43
N ARG A 267 40.14 -33.05 3.19
CA ARG A 267 40.33 -32.15 2.06
C ARG A 267 38.99 -31.81 1.41
N ILE A 268 38.57 -30.56 1.53
CA ILE A 268 37.33 -30.04 0.92
C ILE A 268 37.57 -29.45 -0.49
N ALA A 269 38.77 -28.95 -0.80
CA ALA A 269 39.10 -28.47 -2.13
C ALA A 269 40.59 -28.63 -2.49
N ARG A 270 40.92 -28.51 -3.78
CA ARG A 270 42.28 -28.64 -4.32
C ARG A 270 42.47 -27.79 -5.58
N ALA A 271 43.64 -27.16 -5.69
CA ALA A 271 44.12 -26.54 -6.92
C ALA A 271 45.62 -26.80 -7.10
N THR A 272 46.13 -26.41 -8.26
CA THR A 272 47.57 -26.37 -8.55
C THR A 272 47.93 -24.95 -8.96
N ALA A 273 49.03 -24.43 -8.40
CA ALA A 273 49.52 -23.11 -8.74
C ALA A 273 50.03 -23.06 -10.18
N ASP A 274 49.69 -21.98 -10.88
CA ASP A 274 50.08 -21.77 -12.27
C ASP A 274 51.58 -21.50 -12.43
N GLN A 275 52.03 -21.23 -13.65
CA GLN A 275 53.44 -20.95 -13.95
C GLN A 275 53.98 -19.67 -13.28
N ARG A 276 53.09 -18.78 -12.83
CA ARG A 276 53.40 -17.55 -12.10
C ARG A 276 53.23 -17.73 -10.58
N GLY A 277 52.86 -18.93 -10.14
CA GLY A 277 52.64 -19.25 -8.74
C GLY A 277 51.25 -18.89 -8.21
N ALA A 278 50.34 -18.35 -9.03
CA ALA A 278 48.99 -18.01 -8.60
C ALA A 278 48.10 -19.25 -8.49
N PHE A 279 47.24 -19.30 -7.48
CA PHE A 279 46.23 -20.35 -7.34
C PHE A 279 44.85 -19.76 -7.04
N SER A 280 43.81 -20.49 -7.44
CA SER A 280 42.42 -20.24 -7.08
C SER A 280 41.75 -21.59 -6.87
N LEU A 281 41.11 -21.78 -5.71
CA LEU A 281 40.34 -22.98 -5.40
C LEU A 281 38.96 -22.58 -4.89
N SER A 282 37.93 -23.30 -5.31
CA SER A 282 36.56 -23.14 -4.84
C SER A 282 36.17 -24.36 -4.00
N ALA A 283 35.54 -24.13 -2.86
CA ALA A 283 35.15 -25.15 -1.89
C ALA A 283 33.74 -24.87 -1.40
N THR A 284 32.92 -25.91 -1.28
CA THR A 284 31.63 -25.83 -0.60
C THR A 284 31.85 -26.10 0.89
N LEU A 285 31.43 -25.16 1.74
CA LEU A 285 31.59 -25.23 3.19
C LEU A 285 30.62 -26.28 3.76
N PRO A 286 31.09 -27.17 4.66
CA PRO A 286 30.34 -28.36 5.03
C PRO A 286 29.20 -28.09 6.03
N GLU A 287 29.33 -27.07 6.87
CA GLU A 287 28.36 -26.74 7.93
C GLU A 287 28.48 -25.28 8.36
N GLU A 288 27.42 -24.72 8.93
CA GLU A 288 27.43 -23.38 9.52
C GLU A 288 28.20 -23.33 10.86
N GLY A 289 28.69 -22.15 11.21
CA GLY A 289 29.43 -21.87 12.43
C GLY A 289 30.84 -21.36 12.17
N ASP A 290 31.66 -21.36 13.22
CA ASP A 290 33.06 -20.94 13.14
C ASP A 290 33.93 -22.09 12.62
N LEU A 291 34.28 -22.05 11.33
CA LEU A 291 35.06 -23.07 10.65
C LEU A 291 36.56 -22.79 10.75
N SER A 292 37.32 -23.77 11.24
CA SER A 292 38.79 -23.74 11.23
C SER A 292 39.31 -24.37 9.94
N LEU A 293 39.61 -23.53 8.95
CA LEU A 293 40.07 -23.93 7.62
C LEU A 293 41.59 -23.85 7.54
N THR A 294 42.23 -24.90 7.02
CA THR A 294 43.69 -24.92 6.82
C THR A 294 44.02 -25.00 5.33
N VAL A 295 44.73 -24.01 4.82
CA VAL A 295 45.30 -24.01 3.47
C VAL A 295 46.67 -24.65 3.55
N GLU A 296 46.89 -25.74 2.83
CA GLU A 296 48.17 -26.46 2.76
C GLU A 296 48.70 -26.43 1.33
N ALA A 297 49.97 -26.06 1.16
CA ALA A 297 50.67 -26.13 -0.10
C ALA A 297 51.82 -27.16 -0.02
N SER A 298 51.97 -27.94 -1.09
CA SER A 298 52.94 -29.03 -1.19
C SER A 298 53.59 -29.07 -2.57
N LEU A 299 54.90 -29.27 -2.61
CA LEU A 299 55.69 -29.48 -3.83
C LEU A 299 56.76 -30.54 -3.55
N THR A 300 57.01 -31.44 -4.51
CA THR A 300 57.97 -32.52 -4.35
C THR A 300 59.37 -31.98 -4.04
N GLY A 301 60.02 -32.52 -3.00
CA GLY A 301 61.35 -32.09 -2.58
C GLY A 301 61.38 -30.78 -1.79
N GLN A 302 60.22 -30.25 -1.40
CA GLN A 302 60.08 -29.09 -0.50
C GLN A 302 59.31 -29.49 0.76
N ALA A 303 59.59 -28.83 1.87
CA ALA A 303 58.74 -28.91 3.05
C ALA A 303 57.37 -28.28 2.77
N THR A 304 56.30 -28.86 3.33
CA THR A 304 54.93 -28.33 3.20
C THR A 304 54.78 -27.00 3.94
N ALA A 305 53.97 -26.10 3.41
CA ALA A 305 53.57 -24.88 4.07
C ALA A 305 52.07 -24.93 4.37
N SER A 306 51.66 -24.48 5.55
CA SER A 306 50.25 -24.45 5.92
C SER A 306 49.89 -23.18 6.69
N GLN A 307 48.64 -22.74 6.54
CA GLN A 307 48.09 -21.60 7.25
C GLN A 307 46.63 -21.86 7.62
N THR A 308 46.28 -21.57 8.87
CA THR A 308 44.93 -21.80 9.41
C THR A 308 44.19 -20.48 9.55
N TYR A 309 42.91 -20.50 9.19
CA TYR A 309 41.97 -19.38 9.20
C TYR A 309 40.71 -19.80 9.94
N THR A 310 40.13 -18.85 10.68
CA THR A 310 38.76 -19.00 11.20
C THR A 310 37.83 -18.23 10.29
N VAL A 311 36.84 -18.92 9.72
CA VAL A 311 35.80 -18.34 8.86
C VAL A 311 34.45 -18.67 9.47
N ARG A 312 33.65 -17.65 9.81
CA ARG A 312 32.28 -17.86 10.26
C ARG A 312 31.35 -17.99 9.06
N PHE A 313 30.68 -19.13 8.90
CA PHE A 313 29.68 -19.34 7.86
C PHE A 313 28.28 -19.37 8.49
N GLU A 314 27.38 -18.50 8.02
CA GLU A 314 26.02 -18.41 8.54
C GLU A 314 25.09 -17.96 7.41
N ARG A 315 24.21 -18.84 6.94
CA ARG A 315 23.23 -18.52 5.91
C ARG A 315 22.24 -17.49 6.45
N ARG A 316 21.82 -16.59 5.58
CA ARG A 316 20.72 -15.68 5.88
C ARG A 316 19.40 -16.44 6.05
N ASP A 317 18.50 -15.88 6.85
CA ASP A 317 17.14 -16.36 6.97
C ASP A 317 16.33 -16.02 5.70
N ALA A 318 15.47 -16.95 5.27
CA ALA A 318 14.52 -16.71 4.19
C ALA A 318 13.55 -15.59 4.58
N GLN A 319 13.34 -14.63 3.69
CA GLN A 319 12.50 -13.48 3.99
C GLN A 319 11.05 -13.73 3.60
N ILE A 320 10.10 -13.22 4.37
CA ILE A 320 8.67 -13.32 4.08
C ILE A 320 7.95 -12.03 4.49
N SER A 321 7.07 -11.53 3.62
CA SER A 321 6.21 -10.39 3.88
C SER A 321 4.80 -10.68 3.41
N VAL A 322 3.80 -10.29 4.20
CA VAL A 322 2.38 -10.37 3.85
C VAL A 322 1.95 -9.01 3.30
N THR A 323 1.34 -9.00 2.12
CA THR A 323 0.93 -7.78 1.40
C THR A 323 -0.59 -7.64 1.30
N GLU A 324 -1.34 -8.73 1.37
CA GLU A 324 -2.81 -8.70 1.36
C GLU A 324 -3.39 -9.60 2.46
N PRO A 325 -4.49 -9.20 3.12
CA PRO A 325 -5.25 -7.96 2.90
C PRO A 325 -4.59 -6.73 3.55
N GLU A 326 -4.65 -5.59 2.86
CA GLU A 326 -4.11 -4.32 3.35
C GLU A 326 -4.88 -3.83 4.60
N GLY A 327 -4.16 -3.28 5.58
CA GLY A 327 -4.74 -2.86 6.86
C GLY A 327 -5.23 -3.99 7.75
N GLY A 328 -5.16 -5.25 7.30
CA GLY A 328 -5.53 -6.42 8.08
C GLY A 328 -7.02 -6.49 8.44
N VAL A 329 -7.92 -5.82 7.71
CA VAL A 329 -9.37 -5.89 7.96
C VAL A 329 -10.08 -6.47 6.74
N VAL A 330 -10.98 -7.43 6.96
CA VAL A 330 -11.77 -8.06 5.88
C VAL A 330 -13.24 -8.17 6.27
N GLN A 331 -14.13 -8.01 5.29
CA GLN A 331 -15.55 -8.28 5.47
C GLN A 331 -15.96 -9.67 4.95
N GLN A 332 -15.32 -10.11 3.88
CA GLN A 332 -15.60 -11.38 3.23
C GLN A 332 -15.17 -12.60 4.06
N THR A 333 -15.98 -13.65 4.05
CA THR A 333 -15.68 -14.93 4.69
C THR A 333 -14.49 -15.64 4.04
N LYS A 334 -14.37 -15.53 2.71
CA LYS A 334 -13.32 -16.18 1.92
C LYS A 334 -12.46 -15.12 1.25
N PHE A 335 -11.15 -15.22 1.41
CA PHE A 335 -10.19 -14.33 0.79
C PHE A 335 -8.86 -15.06 0.58
N TYR A 336 -7.88 -14.37 -0.01
CA TYR A 336 -6.52 -14.86 -0.12
C TYR A 336 -5.59 -14.03 0.75
N LEU A 337 -4.82 -14.70 1.60
CA LEU A 337 -3.67 -14.11 2.28
C LEU A 337 -2.49 -14.18 1.30
N ARG A 338 -2.00 -13.03 0.83
CA ARG A 338 -0.93 -12.97 -0.16
C ARG A 338 0.27 -12.25 0.37
N GLY A 339 1.40 -12.54 -0.25
CA GLY A 339 2.66 -11.92 0.09
C GLY A 339 3.79 -12.36 -0.82
N VAL A 340 4.98 -11.95 -0.44
CA VAL A 340 6.22 -12.23 -1.16
C VAL A 340 7.24 -12.90 -0.25
N THR A 341 8.04 -13.77 -0.86
CA THR A 341 9.11 -14.53 -0.23
C THR A 341 10.14 -14.94 -1.28
N GLU A 342 11.07 -15.82 -0.94
CA GLU A 342 12.07 -16.34 -1.87
C GLU A 342 11.40 -17.11 -3.03
N PRO A 343 11.91 -17.00 -4.27
CA PRO A 343 11.39 -17.75 -5.40
C PRO A 343 11.32 -19.25 -5.13
N ASN A 344 10.18 -19.87 -5.46
CA ASN A 344 9.93 -21.31 -5.25
C ASN A 344 9.98 -21.80 -3.80
N ALA A 345 10.04 -20.92 -2.80
CA ALA A 345 10.00 -21.29 -1.39
C ALA A 345 8.65 -21.89 -0.99
N THR A 346 8.65 -22.66 0.10
CA THR A 346 7.42 -23.19 0.70
C THR A 346 7.05 -22.35 1.91
N VAL A 347 5.84 -21.79 1.90
CA VAL A 347 5.26 -21.00 2.99
C VAL A 347 4.27 -21.85 3.75
N TYR A 348 4.52 -22.04 5.04
CA TYR A 348 3.64 -22.69 5.99
C TYR A 348 2.84 -21.64 6.75
N VAL A 349 1.53 -21.82 6.87
CA VAL A 349 0.65 -20.91 7.60
C VAL A 349 -0.13 -21.67 8.65
N LYS A 350 -0.09 -21.18 9.89
CA LYS A 350 -0.74 -21.78 11.05
C LYS A 350 -1.47 -20.74 11.88
N GLY A 351 -2.70 -21.04 12.28
CA GLY A 351 -3.52 -20.20 13.14
C GLY A 351 -4.89 -20.83 13.38
N GLU A 352 -5.83 -20.07 13.93
CA GLU A 352 -7.19 -20.58 14.16
C GLU A 352 -7.85 -20.96 12.82
N GLY A 353 -8.32 -22.21 12.74
CA GLY A 353 -8.99 -22.74 11.55
C GLY A 353 -8.08 -22.98 10.33
N VAL A 354 -6.78 -22.69 10.41
CA VAL A 354 -5.84 -22.78 9.28
C VAL A 354 -4.54 -23.48 9.70
N SER A 355 -4.19 -24.54 8.98
CA SER A 355 -2.88 -25.21 9.08
C SER A 355 -2.54 -25.79 7.72
N THR A 356 -1.83 -25.03 6.89
CA THR A 356 -1.57 -25.39 5.49
C THR A 356 -0.19 -24.93 5.04
N ASN A 357 0.20 -25.32 3.83
CA ASN A 357 1.36 -24.77 3.14
C ASN A 357 1.06 -24.52 1.66
N VAL A 358 1.77 -23.54 1.09
CA VAL A 358 1.72 -23.20 -0.34
C VAL A 358 3.13 -22.99 -0.86
N LYS A 359 3.33 -23.19 -2.16
CA LYS A 359 4.60 -22.89 -2.82
C LYS A 359 4.53 -21.51 -3.48
N ALA A 360 5.52 -20.67 -3.21
CA ALA A 360 5.71 -19.41 -3.92
C ALA A 360 6.07 -19.69 -5.39
N ASN A 361 5.68 -18.81 -6.30
CA ASN A 361 6.02 -18.94 -7.71
C ASN A 361 7.48 -18.51 -8.00
N ALA A 362 7.87 -18.54 -9.27
CA ALA A 362 9.21 -18.14 -9.71
C ALA A 362 9.55 -16.65 -9.45
N ARG A 363 8.56 -15.83 -9.10
CA ARG A 363 8.71 -14.43 -8.69
C ARG A 363 8.59 -14.24 -7.17
N GLY A 364 8.53 -15.32 -6.39
CA GLY A 364 8.43 -15.25 -4.93
C GLY A 364 7.02 -14.95 -4.41
N VAL A 365 5.99 -14.88 -5.26
CA VAL A 365 4.63 -14.57 -4.80
C VAL A 365 3.94 -15.83 -4.30
N PHE A 366 3.35 -15.76 -3.10
CA PHE A 366 2.51 -16.81 -2.52
C PHE A 366 1.07 -16.33 -2.32
N SER A 367 0.12 -17.27 -2.29
CA SER A 367 -1.30 -16.98 -2.10
C SER A 367 -1.97 -18.13 -1.36
N VAL A 368 -2.42 -17.87 -0.13
CA VAL A 368 -3.05 -18.87 0.76
C VAL A 368 -4.55 -18.61 0.82
N PRO A 369 -5.40 -19.58 0.47
CA PRO A 369 -6.85 -19.43 0.63
C PRO A 369 -7.22 -19.44 2.12
N MET A 370 -7.96 -18.42 2.55
CA MET A 370 -8.42 -18.23 3.92
C MET A 370 -9.95 -18.36 3.99
N ASN A 371 -10.44 -18.94 5.09
CA ASN A 371 -11.87 -18.99 5.42
C ASN A 371 -12.08 -18.57 6.88
N MET A 372 -12.73 -17.43 7.08
CA MET A 372 -13.05 -16.85 8.38
C MET A 372 -14.56 -16.74 8.55
N GLU A 373 -15.17 -17.67 9.27
CA GLU A 373 -16.63 -17.71 9.45
C GLU A 373 -17.12 -16.78 10.56
N LYS A 374 -16.27 -16.52 11.56
CA LYS A 374 -16.61 -15.71 12.74
C LYS A 374 -16.06 -14.30 12.61
N GLU A 375 -16.74 -13.35 13.23
CA GLU A 375 -16.20 -12.01 13.47
C GLU A 375 -15.11 -12.07 14.55
N GLY A 376 -14.10 -11.21 14.46
CA GLY A 376 -13.04 -11.12 15.45
C GLY A 376 -11.65 -10.93 14.86
N THR A 377 -10.65 -10.85 15.73
CA THR A 377 -9.25 -10.66 15.37
C THR A 377 -8.47 -11.95 15.55
N PHE A 378 -7.82 -12.41 14.47
CA PHE A 378 -7.09 -13.66 14.41
C PHE A 378 -5.63 -13.41 14.02
N THR A 379 -4.70 -14.07 14.69
CA THR A 379 -3.27 -13.99 14.36
C THR A 379 -2.81 -15.31 13.75
N TYR A 380 -2.08 -15.22 12.65
CA TYR A 380 -1.48 -16.34 11.94
C TYR A 380 0.04 -16.23 12.00
N GLU A 381 0.67 -17.37 12.21
CA GLU A 381 2.11 -17.56 12.12
C GLU A 381 2.45 -18.09 10.73
N LEU A 382 3.40 -17.44 10.07
CA LEU A 382 3.90 -17.83 8.76
C LEU A 382 5.37 -18.20 8.88
N THR A 383 5.74 -19.36 8.33
CA THR A 383 7.13 -19.83 8.26
C THR A 383 7.48 -20.09 6.80
N VAL A 384 8.63 -19.60 6.35
CA VAL A 384 9.14 -19.86 5.00
C VAL A 384 10.35 -20.78 5.05
N LYS A 385 10.38 -21.76 4.15
CA LYS A 385 11.57 -22.57 3.85
C LYS A 385 11.98 -22.40 2.39
N ALA A 386 13.24 -22.07 2.17
CA ALA A 386 13.85 -21.93 0.85
C ALA A 386 15.17 -22.69 0.79
N ASP A 387 15.52 -23.21 -0.38
CA ASP A 387 16.76 -23.99 -0.56
C ASP A 387 17.98 -23.09 -0.33
N GLY A 388 18.96 -23.59 0.44
CA GLY A 388 20.20 -22.87 0.71
C GLY A 388 20.10 -21.74 1.75
N LEU A 389 18.94 -21.55 2.39
CA LEU A 389 18.70 -20.53 3.42
C LEU A 389 18.19 -21.15 4.71
N ASN A 390 18.32 -20.41 5.81
CA ASN A 390 17.69 -20.76 7.08
C ASN A 390 16.20 -20.44 7.04
N GLU A 391 15.42 -21.11 7.89
CA GLU A 391 13.98 -20.88 7.97
C GLU A 391 13.71 -19.47 8.51
N GLY A 392 12.83 -18.73 7.84
CA GLY A 392 12.36 -17.44 8.34
C GLY A 392 10.88 -17.48 8.69
N GLY A 393 10.39 -16.41 9.31
CA GLY A 393 8.99 -16.34 9.67
C GLY A 393 8.51 -14.93 9.99
N THR A 394 7.20 -14.77 9.97
CA THR A 394 6.50 -13.55 10.37
C THR A 394 5.14 -13.91 10.94
N THR A 395 4.46 -12.94 11.54
CA THR A 395 3.05 -13.09 11.93
C THR A 395 2.20 -12.07 11.19
N CYS A 396 0.95 -12.41 10.94
CA CYS A 396 -0.04 -11.45 10.45
C CYS A 396 -1.31 -11.50 11.28
N THR A 397 -1.89 -10.34 11.55
CA THR A 397 -3.14 -10.21 12.28
C THR A 397 -4.23 -9.73 11.33
N ILE A 398 -5.32 -10.49 11.26
CA ILE A 398 -6.47 -10.21 10.41
C ILE A 398 -7.71 -10.07 11.30
N THR A 399 -8.38 -8.92 11.20
CA THR A 399 -9.66 -8.63 11.83
C THR A 399 -10.77 -8.83 10.82
N ARG A 400 -11.61 -9.82 11.06
CA ARG A 400 -12.85 -9.95 10.33
C ARG A 400 -13.93 -9.09 10.99
N ARG A 401 -14.60 -8.27 10.19
CA ARG A 401 -15.83 -7.55 10.53
C ARG A 401 -16.96 -8.06 9.66
N PHE A 402 -18.14 -8.29 10.18
CA PHE A 402 -19.26 -8.65 9.30
C PHE A 402 -19.62 -7.47 8.40
N SER A 403 -19.95 -7.75 7.14
CA SER A 403 -20.62 -6.77 6.28
C SER A 403 -22.01 -6.42 6.83
N GLU A 404 -22.56 -5.25 6.50
CA GLU A 404 -23.94 -4.89 6.89
C GLU A 404 -24.96 -5.94 6.43
N ARG A 405 -24.76 -6.50 5.23
CA ARG A 405 -25.59 -7.59 4.70
C ARG A 405 -25.53 -8.84 5.57
N GLU A 406 -24.36 -9.22 6.09
CA GLU A 406 -24.21 -10.36 7.00
C GLU A 406 -24.82 -10.06 8.37
N ARG A 407 -24.60 -8.84 8.92
CA ARG A 407 -25.23 -8.41 10.17
C ARG A 407 -26.76 -8.42 10.06
N LEU A 408 -27.31 -7.93 8.95
CA LEU A 408 -28.74 -7.99 8.67
C LEU A 408 -29.24 -9.43 8.50
N ALA A 409 -28.49 -10.30 7.83
CA ALA A 409 -28.87 -11.71 7.68
C ALA A 409 -28.89 -12.45 9.02
N GLU A 410 -27.89 -12.21 9.89
CA GLU A 410 -27.83 -12.74 11.24
C GLU A 410 -28.95 -12.17 12.12
N PHE A 411 -29.24 -10.87 12.00
CA PHE A 411 -30.36 -10.23 12.66
C PHE A 411 -31.68 -10.87 12.25
N ARG A 412 -31.90 -11.07 10.94
CA ARG A 412 -33.09 -11.75 10.40
C ARG A 412 -33.22 -13.19 10.88
N GLY A 413 -32.10 -13.90 11.02
CA GLY A 413 -32.05 -15.27 11.56
C GLY A 413 -32.34 -15.35 13.07
N SER A 414 -32.27 -14.22 13.78
CA SER A 414 -32.52 -14.11 15.22
C SER A 414 -33.79 -13.33 15.57
N LEU A 415 -34.69 -13.14 14.58
CA LEU A 415 -35.99 -12.51 14.80
C LEU A 415 -36.87 -13.36 15.72
N SER A 416 -37.47 -12.70 16.70
CA SER A 416 -38.52 -13.25 17.54
C SER A 416 -39.86 -13.26 16.79
N ALA A 417 -40.76 -14.16 17.19
CA ALA A 417 -42.13 -14.26 16.67
C ALA A 417 -43.13 -13.41 17.46
N THR A 418 -42.66 -12.61 18.42
CA THR A 418 -43.49 -11.74 19.26
C THR A 418 -44.33 -10.79 18.43
N SER A 419 -45.63 -10.83 18.68
CA SER A 419 -46.62 -9.96 18.04
C SER A 419 -46.66 -8.57 18.68
N TYR A 420 -47.31 -7.61 18.01
CA TYR A 420 -47.53 -6.28 18.58
C TYR A 420 -48.34 -6.35 19.89
N ASP A 421 -49.38 -7.18 19.95
CA ASP A 421 -50.22 -7.31 21.15
C ASP A 421 -49.44 -7.85 22.36
N GLU A 422 -48.53 -8.81 22.13
CA GLU A 422 -47.63 -9.33 23.17
C GLU A 422 -46.63 -8.25 23.61
N LEU A 423 -46.02 -7.55 22.64
CA LEU A 423 -45.10 -6.46 22.91
C LEU A 423 -45.77 -5.31 23.68
N LEU A 424 -47.01 -4.94 23.33
CA LEU A 424 -47.77 -3.87 23.98
C LEU A 424 -48.18 -4.26 25.40
N ALA A 425 -48.47 -5.55 25.64
CA ALA A 425 -48.91 -6.04 26.95
C ALA A 425 -47.79 -6.02 28.00
N ASP A 426 -46.55 -6.37 27.61
CA ASP A 426 -45.40 -6.39 28.53
C ASP A 426 -44.05 -6.13 27.80
N PRO A 427 -43.73 -4.86 27.50
CA PRO A 427 -42.48 -4.52 26.81
C PRO A 427 -41.22 -5.01 27.55
N ALA A 428 -41.24 -5.01 28.88
CA ALA A 428 -40.09 -5.39 29.71
C ALA A 428 -39.77 -6.89 29.61
N ALA A 429 -40.79 -7.75 29.46
CA ALA A 429 -40.57 -9.18 29.24
C ALA A 429 -39.88 -9.49 27.90
N HIS A 430 -39.96 -8.57 26.94
CA HIS A 430 -39.40 -8.71 25.60
C HIS A 430 -38.12 -7.88 25.38
N GLU A 431 -37.53 -7.31 26.43
CA GLU A 431 -36.29 -6.53 26.33
C GLU A 431 -35.17 -7.31 25.62
N GLY A 432 -34.54 -6.68 24.62
CA GLY A 432 -33.47 -7.29 23.83
C GLY A 432 -33.95 -8.23 22.71
N GLU A 433 -35.24 -8.52 22.62
CA GLU A 433 -35.79 -9.26 21.48
C GLU A 433 -35.64 -8.46 20.18
N LYS A 434 -35.34 -9.18 19.11
CA LYS A 434 -35.17 -8.61 17.76
C LYS A 434 -36.46 -8.80 16.98
N LEU A 435 -37.02 -7.71 16.47
CA LEU A 435 -38.28 -7.70 15.74
C LEU A 435 -38.12 -7.05 14.36
N SER A 436 -39.09 -7.33 13.49
CA SER A 436 -39.18 -6.75 12.15
C SER A 436 -40.59 -6.23 11.95
N PHE A 437 -40.72 -4.96 11.59
CA PHE A 437 -42.00 -4.34 11.30
C PHE A 437 -42.00 -3.75 9.90
N ARG A 438 -43.09 -3.91 9.17
CA ARG A 438 -43.37 -3.04 8.02
C ARG A 438 -44.18 -1.87 8.55
N VAL A 439 -43.65 -0.67 8.44
CA VAL A 439 -44.20 0.50 9.11
C VAL A 439 -44.45 1.65 8.16
N ARG A 440 -45.38 2.52 8.55
CA ARG A 440 -45.51 3.86 7.98
C ARG A 440 -45.09 4.88 9.03
N ILE A 441 -44.26 5.84 8.64
CA ILE A 441 -43.84 6.94 9.51
C ILE A 441 -45.03 7.87 9.73
N ALA A 442 -45.37 8.11 10.99
CA ALA A 442 -46.48 8.98 11.37
C ALA A 442 -46.00 10.39 11.69
N ALA A 443 -44.97 10.50 12.53
CA ALA A 443 -44.44 11.76 13.01
C ALA A 443 -43.02 11.60 13.54
N PHE A 444 -42.27 12.69 13.58
CA PHE A 444 -41.01 12.81 14.30
C PHE A 444 -41.21 13.67 15.55
N GLY A 445 -40.56 13.30 16.65
CA GLY A 445 -40.68 14.02 17.91
C GLY A 445 -39.42 13.93 18.75
N ASP A 446 -39.26 14.91 19.65
CA ASP A 446 -38.34 14.81 20.77
C ASP A 446 -39.10 14.15 21.92
N VAL A 447 -38.65 12.96 22.31
CA VAL A 447 -39.21 12.19 23.41
C VAL A 447 -38.14 12.10 24.49
N GLU A 448 -38.36 12.77 25.61
CA GLU A 448 -37.45 12.76 26.76
C GLU A 448 -35.99 13.17 26.45
N GLY A 449 -35.77 14.01 25.43
CA GLY A 449 -34.44 14.47 25.00
C GLY A 449 -33.78 13.58 23.95
N ALA A 450 -34.48 12.56 23.44
CA ALA A 450 -34.05 11.71 22.35
C ALA A 450 -34.93 11.91 21.11
N ALA A 451 -34.30 11.91 19.93
CA ALA A 451 -35.04 11.92 18.68
C ALA A 451 -35.78 10.58 18.51
N GLY A 452 -37.11 10.64 18.51
CA GLY A 452 -38.00 9.51 18.33
C GLY A 452 -38.80 9.66 17.05
N MET A 453 -39.09 8.52 16.43
CA MET A 453 -40.00 8.39 15.31
C MET A 453 -41.21 7.58 15.73
N LEU A 454 -42.40 8.16 15.62
CA LEU A 454 -43.65 7.43 15.80
C LEU A 454 -44.01 6.74 14.49
N VAL A 455 -44.22 5.42 14.57
CA VAL A 455 -44.60 4.62 13.41
C VAL A 455 -45.81 3.76 13.70
N TYR A 456 -46.54 3.40 12.64
CA TYR A 456 -47.63 2.43 12.72
C TYR A 456 -47.24 1.14 12.01
N THR A 457 -47.48 0.00 12.66
CA THR A 457 -47.03 -1.32 12.19
C THR A 457 -48.10 -2.11 11.43
N ALA A 458 -49.36 -1.63 11.43
CA ALA A 458 -50.47 -2.27 10.72
C ALA A 458 -51.28 -1.26 9.88
N ASP A 459 -51.64 -1.66 8.66
CA ASP A 459 -52.63 -0.98 7.81
C ASP A 459 -53.86 -1.89 7.66
N ILE A 460 -54.98 -1.47 8.25
CA ILE A 460 -56.24 -2.22 8.19
C ILE A 460 -57.13 -1.81 7.00
N GLY A 461 -56.59 -1.00 6.09
CA GLY A 461 -57.24 -0.47 4.89
C GLY A 461 -57.96 0.87 5.11
N ARG A 462 -58.20 1.60 4.01
CA ARG A 462 -58.80 2.96 3.98
C ARG A 462 -57.95 4.06 4.65
N ASP A 463 -56.62 3.95 4.59
CA ASP A 463 -55.66 4.85 5.27
C ASP A 463 -55.81 4.90 6.79
N VAL A 464 -56.36 3.84 7.40
CA VAL A 464 -56.41 3.70 8.86
C VAL A 464 -55.21 2.87 9.30
N MET A 465 -54.22 3.55 9.84
CA MET A 465 -53.03 2.94 10.43
C MET A 465 -53.29 2.63 11.91
N THR A 466 -52.88 1.44 12.36
CA THR A 466 -53.01 1.00 13.76
C THR A 466 -51.67 0.51 14.29
N ASP A 467 -51.62 0.21 15.59
CA ASP A 467 -50.47 -0.38 16.28
C ASP A 467 -49.25 0.56 16.32
N PRO A 468 -49.37 1.71 17.02
CA PRO A 468 -48.29 2.68 17.13
C PRO A 468 -47.14 2.18 18.01
N VAL A 469 -45.91 2.49 17.60
CA VAL A 469 -44.65 2.13 18.26
C VAL A 469 -43.69 3.33 18.21
N TRP A 470 -42.95 3.55 19.29
CA TRP A 470 -41.86 4.53 19.31
C TRP A 470 -40.55 3.87 18.86
N VAL A 471 -39.96 4.41 17.81
CA VAL A 471 -38.68 3.97 17.26
C VAL A 471 -37.62 5.03 17.54
N PHE A 472 -36.58 4.64 18.27
CA PHE A 472 -35.42 5.48 18.54
C PHE A 472 -34.26 5.10 17.63
N SER A 473 -33.50 6.10 17.22
CA SER A 473 -32.28 5.90 16.44
C SER A 473 -31.20 6.87 16.92
N ASP A 474 -29.96 6.39 16.95
CA ASP A 474 -28.79 7.22 17.22
C ASP A 474 -28.22 7.85 15.92
N GLU A 475 -28.85 7.58 14.78
CA GLU A 475 -28.45 8.04 13.45
C GLU A 475 -29.43 9.08 12.89
N ILE A 476 -28.92 9.97 12.02
CA ILE A 476 -29.76 10.92 11.28
C ILE A 476 -30.44 10.17 10.14
N LEU A 477 -31.77 10.08 10.18
CA LEU A 477 -32.58 9.42 9.17
C LEU A 477 -33.06 10.42 8.11
N SER A 478 -33.02 10.04 6.83
CA SER A 478 -33.44 10.90 5.70
C SER A 478 -34.90 10.71 5.27
N PHE A 479 -35.73 10.08 6.11
CA PHE A 479 -37.12 9.78 5.81
C PHE A 479 -38.07 10.92 6.19
N GLY A 480 -39.23 10.96 5.52
CA GLY A 480 -40.33 11.88 5.78
C GLY A 480 -41.55 11.19 6.39
N GLU A 481 -42.46 12.00 6.93
CA GLU A 481 -43.78 11.51 7.35
C GLU A 481 -44.53 10.90 6.15
N GLY A 482 -45.14 9.73 6.37
CA GLY A 482 -45.87 8.99 5.35
C GLY A 482 -45.04 7.94 4.60
N ASP A 483 -43.71 7.96 4.74
CA ASP A 483 -42.84 6.93 4.14
C ASP A 483 -43.13 5.56 4.72
N VAL A 484 -43.03 4.54 3.87
CA VAL A 484 -43.27 3.14 4.24
C VAL A 484 -41.96 2.40 4.12
N LEU A 485 -41.54 1.75 5.21
CA LEU A 485 -40.28 1.01 5.26
C LEU A 485 -40.43 -0.26 6.08
N THR A 486 -39.54 -1.22 5.86
CA THR A 486 -39.34 -2.37 6.74
C THR A 486 -38.20 -2.05 7.71
N ILE A 487 -38.51 -1.94 9.00
CA ILE A 487 -37.52 -1.71 10.06
C ILE A 487 -37.16 -3.01 10.78
N TYR A 488 -35.91 -3.10 11.19
CA TYR A 488 -35.37 -4.15 12.04
C TYR A 488 -34.91 -3.50 13.34
N VAL A 489 -35.50 -3.94 14.46
CA VAL A 489 -35.40 -3.23 15.74
C VAL A 489 -35.13 -4.18 16.89
N THR A 490 -34.54 -3.65 17.96
CA THR A 490 -34.42 -4.34 19.24
C THR A 490 -35.31 -3.66 20.27
N VAL A 491 -36.06 -4.44 21.05
CA VAL A 491 -36.97 -3.91 22.09
C VAL A 491 -36.16 -3.33 23.25
N GLU A 492 -36.49 -2.10 23.68
CA GLU A 492 -35.79 -1.42 24.79
C GLU A 492 -36.30 -1.81 26.18
N GLY A 493 -37.44 -2.51 26.26
CA GLY A 493 -38.05 -2.91 27.53
C GLY A 493 -38.85 -1.80 28.22
N THR A 494 -38.93 -0.62 27.63
CA THR A 494 -39.59 0.57 28.19
C THR A 494 -40.84 0.94 27.40
N SER A 495 -41.65 1.83 27.98
CA SER A 495 -42.83 2.41 27.33
C SER A 495 -42.83 3.92 27.41
N VAL A 496 -43.36 4.55 26.36
CA VAL A 496 -43.43 6.01 26.21
C VAL A 496 -44.88 6.40 26.03
N ASP A 497 -45.31 7.46 26.72
CA ASP A 497 -46.67 7.98 26.58
C ASP A 497 -46.89 8.65 25.22
N TYR A 498 -48.02 8.33 24.58
CA TYR A 498 -48.53 8.99 23.40
C TYR A 498 -50.05 9.07 23.46
N ASP A 499 -50.59 10.28 23.54
CA ASP A 499 -52.04 10.55 23.66
C ASP A 499 -52.73 9.76 24.79
N GLY A 500 -52.04 9.59 25.92
CA GLY A 500 -52.55 8.86 27.10
C GLY A 500 -52.48 7.34 27.00
N GLN A 501 -51.85 6.80 25.96
CA GLN A 501 -51.51 5.38 25.82
C GLN A 501 -49.99 5.18 25.97
N LEU A 502 -49.59 4.20 26.79
CA LEU A 502 -48.19 3.78 26.89
C LEU A 502 -47.85 2.86 25.72
N LEU A 503 -46.90 3.27 24.88
CA LEU A 503 -46.46 2.55 23.69
C LEU A 503 -45.08 1.93 23.90
N PRO A 504 -44.79 0.76 23.32
CA PRO A 504 -43.47 0.15 23.42
C PRO A 504 -42.41 1.01 22.72
N ALA A 505 -41.23 1.07 23.34
CA ALA A 505 -40.03 1.68 22.78
C ALA A 505 -39.12 0.60 22.14
N VAL A 506 -38.67 0.88 20.92
CA VAL A 506 -37.74 0.01 20.18
C VAL A 506 -36.60 0.83 19.60
N ARG A 507 -35.43 0.22 19.46
CA ARG A 507 -34.24 0.84 18.86
C ARG A 507 -34.01 0.31 17.45
N LEU A 508 -33.87 1.23 16.49
CA LEU A 508 -33.60 0.92 15.09
C LEU A 508 -32.18 0.38 14.89
N TRP A 509 -32.05 -0.71 14.14
CA TRP A 509 -30.76 -1.29 13.72
C TRP A 509 -30.57 -1.27 12.21
N PHE A 510 -31.60 -1.61 11.45
CA PHE A 510 -31.56 -1.63 9.99
C PHE A 510 -32.93 -1.23 9.43
N TYR A 511 -32.96 -0.73 8.20
CA TYR A 511 -34.19 -0.45 7.47
C TYR A 511 -34.03 -0.82 5.98
N ASN A 512 -35.15 -1.06 5.30
CA ASN A 512 -35.24 -1.19 3.84
C ASN A 512 -36.51 -0.47 3.36
N GLU A 513 -36.45 0.23 2.23
CA GLU A 513 -37.63 0.82 1.56
C GLU A 513 -38.51 -0.22 0.83
#